data_AF-A0A956KJ42-F1
#
_entry.id   AF-A0A956KJ42-F1
#
_cell.length_a   1.000
_cell.length_b   1.000
_cell.length_c   1.000
_cell.angle_alpha   90.00
_cell.angle_beta   90.00
_cell.angle_gamma   90.00
#
_symmetry.space_group_name_H-M   'P 1'
#
loop_
_entity.id
_entity.type
_entity.pdbx_description
1 polymer ?
#
loop_
_entity_poly.entity_id
_entity_poly.type
_entity_poly.pdbx_seq_one_letter_code
_entity_poly.pdbx_strand_id
1 'polypeptide(L)'
;MTGSGNFFASEDGGNSSPVVILGAGLTGLSAAYHLRGPSPPPFLLVEKESQVGGHARSHREQGHTFDVTGHWLHLRDDRCKALLAALFPQSPDDPESAWVEVERKTKIHSHGVELEYPFQANLHGLPLEVVQECLLTLVEAREAAARGERWATSPADFEEYARARFGAGIARHFFVPYNRKLWGMHPNALAPAWVRRFVPEPDPGQIIAGAIGLKQTGLGYNARFSYPRAGGIDAL
;
A
#
# COMPACT_ATOMS: atom_id res chain seq x y z
N MET A 1 23.90 23.95 -16.38
CA MET A 1 22.66 23.96 -15.57
C MET A 1 22.58 25.29 -14.85
N THR A 2 21.81 26.25 -15.37
CA THR A 2 21.61 27.56 -14.74
C THR A 2 20.13 27.89 -14.86
N GLY A 3 19.42 27.87 -13.74
CA GLY A 3 18.00 28.23 -13.70
C GLY A 3 17.43 28.01 -12.32
N SER A 4 17.15 29.10 -11.61
CA SER A 4 16.37 29.12 -10.39
C SER A 4 14.94 28.68 -10.69
N GLY A 5 14.67 27.38 -10.58
CA GLY A 5 13.37 26.74 -10.76
C GLY A 5 13.54 25.26 -11.13
N ASN A 6 12.62 24.38 -10.70
CA ASN A 6 12.63 22.93 -10.98
C ASN A 6 12.20 22.62 -12.41
N PHE A 7 12.92 23.18 -13.38
CA PHE A 7 12.71 22.98 -14.80
C PHE A 7 13.82 22.10 -15.35
N PHE A 8 13.45 20.98 -15.99
CA PHE A 8 14.39 20.11 -16.68
C PHE A 8 14.00 20.04 -18.16
N ALA A 9 14.93 20.42 -19.03
CA ALA A 9 14.78 20.35 -20.47
C ALA A 9 15.92 19.52 -21.07
N SER A 10 15.63 18.72 -22.11
CA SER A 10 16.66 18.11 -22.96
C SER A 10 17.23 19.15 -23.94
N GLU A 11 18.50 19.06 -24.31
CA GLU A 11 19.13 19.97 -25.29
C GLU A 11 18.46 19.88 -26.69
N ASP A 12 18.41 21.03 -27.38
CA ASP A 12 17.59 21.28 -28.57
C ASP A 12 17.93 20.36 -29.76
N GLY A 13 16.98 19.50 -30.13
CA GLY A 13 17.03 18.64 -31.31
C GLY A 13 15.80 18.82 -32.20
N GLY A 14 15.81 19.84 -33.05
CA GLY A 14 14.93 19.95 -34.23
C GLY A 14 13.45 20.29 -33.98
N ASN A 15 12.78 20.65 -35.08
CA ASN A 15 11.44 21.27 -35.21
C ASN A 15 10.24 20.39 -34.78
N SER A 16 10.38 19.59 -33.72
CA SER A 16 9.36 18.67 -33.20
C SER A 16 8.72 19.24 -31.93
N SER A 17 7.41 19.03 -31.77
CA SER A 17 6.69 19.45 -30.56
C SER A 17 7.25 18.72 -29.33
N PRO A 18 7.69 19.42 -28.28
CA PRO A 18 8.28 18.78 -27.11
C PRO A 18 7.23 17.99 -26.33
N VAL A 19 7.65 16.86 -25.76
CA VAL A 19 6.86 16.14 -24.76
C VAL A 19 6.83 16.98 -23.48
N VAL A 20 5.64 17.38 -23.04
CA VAL A 20 5.50 18.12 -21.76
C VAL A 20 5.05 17.15 -20.67
N ILE A 21 5.83 17.08 -19.59
CA ILE A 21 5.56 16.27 -18.42
C ILE A 21 5.24 17.20 -17.25
N LEU A 22 4.05 17.06 -16.69
CA LEU A 22 3.58 17.85 -15.55
C LEU A 22 3.66 17.04 -14.27
N GLY A 23 4.51 17.50 -13.33
CA GLY A 23 4.80 16.87 -12.05
C GLY A 23 6.09 16.06 -12.08
N ALA A 24 7.00 16.36 -11.15
CA ALA A 24 8.25 15.64 -10.92
C ALA A 24 8.14 14.65 -9.75
N GLY A 25 6.99 14.00 -9.59
CA GLY A 25 6.87 12.80 -8.75
C GLY A 25 7.48 11.57 -9.44
N LEU A 26 7.47 10.42 -8.77
CA LEU A 26 8.01 9.15 -9.29
C LEU A 26 7.58 8.86 -10.74
N THR A 27 6.30 9.08 -11.09
CA THR A 27 5.79 8.87 -12.45
C THR A 27 6.43 9.80 -13.48
N GLY A 28 6.52 11.10 -13.20
CA GLY A 28 7.09 12.08 -14.13
C GLY A 28 8.60 11.93 -14.25
N LEU A 29 9.29 11.68 -13.14
CA LEU A 29 10.73 11.38 -13.14
C LEU A 29 11.03 10.10 -13.93
N SER A 30 10.23 9.04 -13.76
CA SER A 30 10.37 7.81 -14.54
C SER A 30 10.12 8.04 -16.04
N ALA A 31 9.09 8.81 -16.39
CA ALA A 31 8.84 9.17 -17.79
C ALA A 31 10.03 9.93 -18.40
N ALA A 32 10.51 10.98 -17.73
CA ALA A 32 11.67 11.76 -18.17
C ALA A 32 12.94 10.91 -18.27
N TYR A 33 13.16 9.98 -17.33
CA TYR A 33 14.28 9.05 -17.35
C TYR A 33 14.23 8.13 -18.58
N HIS A 34 13.06 7.55 -18.88
CA HIS A 34 12.90 6.63 -20.00
C HIS A 34 12.85 7.30 -21.38
N LEU A 35 12.62 8.61 -21.45
CA LEU A 35 12.74 9.38 -22.69
C LEU A 35 14.19 9.55 -23.16
N ARG A 36 15.21 9.35 -22.30
CA ARG A 36 16.65 9.55 -22.60
C ARG A 36 17.27 8.48 -23.51
N GLY A 37 16.50 7.88 -24.42
CA GLY A 37 16.97 6.85 -25.36
C GLY A 37 18.00 7.35 -26.39
N PRO A 38 18.46 6.50 -27.34
CA PRO A 38 19.48 6.85 -28.32
C PRO A 38 19.15 8.05 -29.23
N SER A 39 17.87 8.32 -29.42
CA SER A 39 17.34 9.51 -30.11
C SER A 39 16.17 10.05 -29.30
N PRO A 40 16.45 10.77 -28.20
CA PRO A 40 15.41 11.21 -27.27
C PRO A 40 14.60 12.33 -27.92
N PRO A 41 13.26 12.31 -27.87
CA PRO A 41 12.48 13.46 -28.28
C PRO A 41 12.74 14.63 -27.30
N PRO A 42 12.63 15.89 -27.75
CA PRO A 42 12.72 17.02 -26.84
C PRO A 42 11.62 16.91 -25.79
N PHE A 43 11.95 17.14 -24.52
CA PHE A 43 10.96 17.14 -23.44
C PHE A 43 11.20 18.25 -22.42
N LEU A 44 10.11 18.65 -21.76
CA LEU A 44 10.09 19.60 -20.64
C LEU A 44 9.37 18.94 -19.45
N LEU A 45 10.09 18.79 -18.33
CA LEU A 45 9.50 18.41 -17.04
C LEU A 45 9.28 19.66 -16.19
N VAL A 46 8.05 19.85 -15.71
CA VAL A 46 7.68 20.99 -14.85
C VAL A 46 7.15 20.48 -13.52
N GLU A 47 7.69 21.01 -12.42
CA GLU A 47 7.19 20.79 -11.06
C GLU A 47 6.80 22.11 -10.43
N LYS A 48 5.65 22.14 -9.75
CA LYS A 48 5.15 23.31 -9.04
C LYS A 48 5.90 23.51 -7.72
N GLU A 49 6.20 22.40 -7.04
CA GLU A 49 6.86 22.39 -5.74
C GLU A 49 8.36 22.74 -5.85
N SER A 50 8.95 23.21 -4.75
CA SER A 50 10.39 23.53 -4.68
C SER A 50 11.29 22.30 -4.64
N GLN A 51 10.74 21.10 -4.50
CA GLN A 51 11.47 19.83 -4.52
C GLN A 51 10.70 18.77 -5.31
N VAL A 52 11.44 17.96 -6.09
CA VAL A 52 10.93 16.79 -6.81
C VAL A 52 10.59 15.64 -5.84
N GLY A 53 9.95 14.57 -6.33
CA GLY A 53 9.61 13.36 -5.57
C GLY A 53 8.11 13.21 -5.31
N GLY A 54 7.33 14.29 -5.33
CA GLY A 54 5.88 14.25 -5.14
C GLY A 54 5.48 13.69 -3.77
N HIS A 55 4.76 12.57 -3.75
CA HIS A 55 4.43 11.86 -2.49
C HIS A 55 5.58 11.02 -1.94
N ALA A 56 6.58 10.66 -2.76
CA ALA A 56 7.81 10.03 -2.29
C ALA A 56 8.81 11.11 -1.84
N ARG A 57 8.42 11.91 -0.85
CA ARG A 57 9.25 12.95 -0.24
C ARG A 57 9.39 12.73 1.26
N SER A 58 10.48 13.25 1.84
CA SER A 58 10.69 13.28 3.29
C SER A 58 10.91 14.71 3.76
N HIS A 59 10.33 15.08 4.91
CA HIS A 59 10.63 16.33 5.60
C HIS A 59 11.47 16.04 6.84
N ARG A 60 12.36 16.98 7.18
CA ARG A 60 13.18 16.90 8.39
C ARG A 60 12.78 17.99 9.36
N GLU A 61 12.52 17.61 10.59
CA GLU A 61 12.15 18.53 11.66
C GLU A 61 12.78 18.08 12.97
N GLN A 62 13.49 18.98 13.66
CA GLN A 62 14.12 18.72 14.97
C GLN A 62 15.01 17.45 15.00
N GLY A 63 15.72 17.16 13.91
CA GLY A 63 16.57 15.98 13.80
C GLY A 63 15.84 14.67 13.48
N HIS A 64 14.51 14.73 13.27
CA HIS A 64 13.70 13.59 12.83
C HIS A 64 13.36 13.70 11.35
N THR A 65 13.25 12.55 10.67
CA THR A 65 12.84 12.45 9.28
C THR A 65 11.45 11.82 9.19
N PHE A 66 10.59 12.43 8.40
CA PHE A 66 9.20 12.03 8.24
C PHE A 66 8.84 11.97 6.76
N ASP A 67 8.46 10.80 6.30
CA ASP A 67 7.93 10.64 4.94
C ASP A 67 6.55 11.29 4.80
N VAL A 68 6.24 11.75 3.59
CA VAL A 68 4.89 12.13 3.20
C VAL A 68 4.09 10.83 3.01
N THR A 69 3.52 10.32 4.10
CA THR A 69 2.89 8.98 4.25
C THR A 69 3.88 7.82 4.45
N GLY A 70 3.37 6.62 4.73
CA GLY A 70 4.21 5.43 4.91
C GLY A 70 4.62 4.81 3.57
N HIS A 71 5.91 4.54 3.40
CA HIS A 71 6.44 3.89 2.20
C HIS A 71 7.04 2.52 2.53
N TRP A 72 6.59 1.51 1.80
CA TRP A 72 7.08 0.14 1.90
C TRP A 72 7.44 -0.36 0.51
N LEU A 73 8.74 -0.45 0.21
CA LEU A 73 9.19 -0.79 -1.13
C LEU A 73 9.18 -2.31 -1.32
N HIS A 74 8.10 -2.78 -1.93
CA HIS A 74 7.92 -4.17 -2.31
C HIS A 74 8.33 -4.37 -3.77
N LEU A 75 9.63 -4.53 -4.00
CA LEU A 75 10.21 -4.69 -5.33
C LEU A 75 9.97 -6.11 -5.84
N ARG A 76 8.90 -6.31 -6.62
CA ARG A 76 8.56 -7.63 -7.21
C ARG A 76 9.19 -7.88 -8.58
N ASP A 77 9.46 -6.82 -9.33
CA ASP A 77 9.93 -6.86 -10.71
C ASP A 77 11.45 -6.74 -10.77
N ASP A 78 12.12 -7.70 -11.41
CA ASP A 78 13.59 -7.73 -11.46
C ASP A 78 14.16 -6.56 -12.26
N ARG A 79 13.42 -6.05 -13.25
CA ARG A 79 13.82 -4.83 -13.98
C ARG A 79 13.77 -3.60 -13.06
N CYS A 80 12.73 -3.45 -12.24
CA CYS A 80 12.69 -2.38 -11.22
C CYS A 80 13.81 -2.52 -10.18
N LYS A 81 14.14 -3.74 -9.72
CA LYS A 81 15.26 -3.97 -8.80
C LYS A 81 16.60 -3.54 -9.43
N ALA A 82 16.84 -3.96 -10.67
CA ALA A 82 18.05 -3.61 -11.40
C ALA A 82 18.16 -2.10 -11.64
N LEU A 83 17.05 -1.45 -11.99
CA LEU A 83 17.00 0.00 -12.17
C LEU A 83 17.33 0.72 -10.86
N LEU A 84 16.73 0.33 -9.74
CA LEU A 84 17.02 0.94 -8.44
C LEU A 84 18.47 0.72 -8.02
N ALA A 85 19.02 -0.48 -8.21
CA ALA A 85 20.41 -0.75 -7.91
C ALA A 85 21.38 0.09 -8.77
N ALA A 86 21.00 0.39 -10.02
CA ALA A 86 21.79 1.25 -10.89
C ALA A 86 21.69 2.74 -10.54
N LEU A 87 20.50 3.21 -10.12
CA LEU A 87 20.27 4.61 -9.76
C LEU A 87 20.80 4.95 -8.36
N PHE A 88 20.74 4.00 -7.43
CA PHE A 88 21.11 4.17 -6.02
C PHE A 88 22.14 3.11 -5.62
N PRO A 89 23.38 3.20 -6.15
CA PRO A 89 24.42 2.23 -5.86
C PRO A 89 24.79 2.29 -4.37
N GLN A 90 24.90 1.10 -3.76
CA GLN A 90 25.35 0.96 -2.39
C GLN A 90 26.88 0.98 -2.35
N SER A 91 27.47 1.76 -1.44
CA SER A 91 28.91 1.84 -1.23
C SER A 91 29.30 1.33 0.15
N PRO A 92 30.31 0.44 0.28
CA PRO A 92 30.87 0.06 1.57
C PRO A 92 31.47 1.24 2.35
N ASP A 93 31.96 2.26 1.62
CA ASP A 93 32.57 3.46 2.21
C ASP A 93 31.54 4.50 2.63
N ASP A 94 30.28 4.32 2.24
CA ASP A 94 29.14 5.14 2.66
C ASP A 94 28.01 4.23 3.18
N PRO A 95 28.03 3.86 4.47
CA PRO A 95 27.00 3.02 5.06
C PRO A 95 25.58 3.60 4.93
N GLU A 96 25.43 4.93 4.80
CA GLU A 96 24.13 5.59 4.67
C GLU A 96 23.45 5.31 3.32
N SER A 97 24.23 5.02 2.28
CA SER A 97 23.75 4.57 0.96
C SER A 97 23.11 3.17 0.97
N ALA A 98 23.28 2.41 2.05
CA ALA A 98 22.80 1.04 2.14
C ALA A 98 21.26 0.95 2.22
N TRP A 99 20.74 -0.17 1.76
CA TRP A 99 19.33 -0.52 1.89
C TRP A 99 19.13 -1.47 3.07
N VAL A 100 18.03 -1.30 3.80
CA VAL A 100 17.65 -2.22 4.88
C VAL A 100 16.45 -3.07 4.45
N GLU A 101 16.54 -4.38 4.68
CA GLU A 101 15.38 -5.27 4.59
C GLU A 101 14.69 -5.28 5.95
N VAL A 102 13.39 -4.98 5.95
CA VAL A 102 12.58 -4.88 7.15
C VAL A 102 11.52 -5.98 7.13
N GLU A 103 11.48 -6.77 8.21
CA GLU A 103 10.36 -7.69 8.47
C GLU A 103 9.15 -6.90 8.95
N ARG A 104 8.02 -7.05 8.25
CA ARG A 104 6.80 -6.32 8.56
C ARG A 104 6.20 -6.86 9.87
N LYS A 105 6.17 -6.01 10.89
CA LYS A 105 5.41 -6.23 12.13
C LYS A 105 4.20 -5.32 12.13
N THR A 106 3.00 -5.89 12.07
CA THR A 106 1.74 -5.15 12.00
C THR A 106 0.76 -5.66 13.04
N LYS A 107 0.21 -4.73 13.82
CA LYS A 107 -0.77 -4.99 14.88
C LYS A 107 -2.04 -4.20 14.62
N ILE A 108 -3.14 -4.70 15.17
CA ILE A 108 -4.45 -4.04 15.12
C ILE A 108 -4.88 -3.77 16.55
N HIS A 109 -5.07 -2.50 16.89
CA HIS A 109 -5.64 -2.12 18.17
C HIS A 109 -7.15 -1.97 18.03
N SER A 110 -7.92 -2.82 18.73
CA SER A 110 -9.37 -2.84 18.66
C SER A 110 -9.95 -3.34 19.98
N HIS A 111 -11.06 -2.74 20.45
CA HIS A 111 -11.72 -3.14 21.70
C HIS A 111 -10.79 -3.20 22.92
N GLY A 112 -9.79 -2.31 22.99
CA GLY A 112 -8.83 -2.25 24.11
C GLY A 112 -7.75 -3.34 24.08
N VAL A 113 -7.67 -4.15 23.03
CA VAL A 113 -6.66 -5.21 22.89
C VAL A 113 -5.84 -5.04 21.61
N GLU A 114 -4.65 -5.64 21.59
CA GLU A 114 -3.78 -5.72 20.41
C GLU A 114 -3.87 -7.10 19.77
N LEU A 115 -4.24 -7.13 18.48
CA LEU A 115 -4.38 -8.33 17.67
C LEU A 115 -3.28 -8.40 16.61
N GLU A 116 -2.93 -9.61 16.19
CA GLU A 116 -2.12 -9.80 15.00
C GLU A 116 -2.91 -9.46 13.73
N TYR A 117 -2.22 -8.95 12.71
CA TYR A 117 -2.80 -8.86 11.38
C TYR A 117 -2.87 -10.25 10.71
N PRO A 118 -3.93 -10.57 9.95
CA PRO A 118 -5.13 -9.77 9.70
C PRO A 118 -6.25 -10.00 10.73
N PHE A 119 -7.13 -9.01 10.95
CA PHE A 119 -8.21 -9.06 11.95
C PHE A 119 -9.09 -10.30 11.80
N GLN A 120 -9.52 -10.56 10.56
CA GLN A 120 -10.43 -11.65 10.23
C GLN A 120 -9.87 -13.05 10.57
N ALA A 121 -8.57 -13.18 10.81
CA ALA A 121 -7.94 -14.45 11.17
C ALA A 121 -7.41 -14.47 12.62
N ASN A 122 -7.59 -13.40 13.40
CA ASN A 122 -7.02 -13.27 14.74
C ASN A 122 -8.03 -12.62 15.68
N LEU A 123 -9.10 -13.35 15.99
CA LEU A 123 -10.19 -12.86 16.85
C LEU A 123 -9.96 -13.15 18.34
N HIS A 124 -9.04 -14.08 18.67
CA HIS A 124 -8.73 -14.43 20.05
C HIS A 124 -8.26 -13.21 20.86
N GLY A 125 -8.85 -13.04 22.04
CA GLY A 125 -8.57 -11.91 22.94
C GLY A 125 -9.56 -10.75 22.81
N LEU A 126 -10.39 -10.71 21.76
CA LEU A 126 -11.54 -9.79 21.70
C LEU A 126 -12.60 -10.17 22.76
N PRO A 127 -13.50 -9.24 23.13
CA PRO A 127 -14.68 -9.58 23.93
C PRO A 127 -15.46 -10.74 23.31
N LEU A 128 -15.93 -11.67 24.14
CA LEU A 128 -16.53 -12.91 23.64
C LEU A 128 -17.79 -12.67 22.82
N GLU A 129 -18.55 -11.62 23.13
CA GLU A 129 -19.73 -11.22 22.37
C GLU A 129 -19.37 -10.76 20.95
N VAL A 130 -18.22 -10.10 20.79
CA VAL A 130 -17.66 -9.68 19.49
C VAL A 130 -17.21 -10.91 18.70
N VAL A 131 -16.50 -11.84 19.35
CA VAL A 131 -16.06 -13.10 18.72
C VAL A 131 -17.28 -13.92 18.28
N GLN A 132 -18.28 -14.07 19.15
CA GLN A 132 -19.51 -14.78 18.88
C GLN A 132 -20.23 -14.20 17.66
N GLU A 133 -20.40 -12.88 17.60
CA GLU A 133 -21.04 -12.23 16.46
C GLU A 133 -20.25 -12.44 15.16
N CYS A 134 -18.93 -12.28 15.21
CA CYS A 134 -18.06 -12.52 14.05
C CYS A 134 -18.23 -13.95 13.51
N LEU A 135 -18.27 -14.95 14.38
CA LEU A 135 -18.42 -16.35 13.97
C LEU A 135 -19.85 -16.69 13.51
N LEU A 136 -20.88 -16.21 14.21
CA LEU A 136 -22.27 -16.44 13.84
C LEU A 136 -22.57 -15.86 12.45
N THR A 137 -22.21 -14.59 12.24
CA THR A 137 -22.48 -13.90 10.99
C THR A 137 -21.61 -14.40 9.83
N LEU A 138 -20.47 -15.02 10.12
CA LEU A 138 -19.70 -15.78 9.12
C LEU A 138 -20.53 -16.96 8.60
N VAL A 139 -21.16 -17.75 9.48
CA VAL A 139 -22.02 -18.87 9.08
C VAL A 139 -23.20 -18.36 8.26
N GLU A 140 -23.88 -17.31 8.71
CA GLU A 140 -24.99 -16.68 7.98
C GLU A 140 -24.60 -16.25 6.56
N ALA A 141 -23.42 -15.65 6.39
CA ALA A 141 -22.90 -15.27 5.08
C ALA A 141 -22.65 -16.48 4.17
N ARG A 142 -22.19 -17.61 4.74
CA ARG A 142 -21.98 -18.85 3.98
C ARG A 142 -23.30 -19.48 3.56
N GLU A 143 -24.29 -19.49 4.43
CA GLU A 143 -25.62 -19.97 4.08
C GLU A 143 -26.29 -19.09 3.01
N ALA A 144 -26.17 -17.76 3.13
CA ALA A 144 -26.68 -16.83 2.12
C ALA A 144 -26.02 -17.06 0.75
N ALA A 145 -24.71 -17.28 0.73
CA ALA A 145 -24.00 -17.65 -0.49
C ALA A 145 -24.49 -18.99 -1.07
N ALA A 146 -24.73 -20.00 -0.22
CA ALA A 146 -25.27 -21.29 -0.64
C ALA A 146 -26.71 -21.20 -1.17
N ARG A 147 -27.51 -20.27 -0.64
CA ARG A 147 -28.85 -19.94 -1.14
C ARG A 147 -28.82 -19.08 -2.42
N GLY A 148 -27.66 -18.65 -2.88
CA GLY A 148 -27.52 -17.83 -4.09
C GLY A 148 -27.95 -16.38 -3.90
N GLU A 149 -27.95 -15.86 -2.67
CA GLU A 149 -28.31 -14.47 -2.41
C GLU A 149 -27.33 -13.52 -3.11
N ARG A 150 -27.86 -12.49 -3.79
CA ARG A 150 -27.06 -11.61 -4.67
C ARG A 150 -25.93 -10.91 -3.91
N TRP A 151 -26.21 -10.35 -2.74
CA TRP A 151 -25.21 -9.63 -1.95
C TRP A 151 -24.03 -10.52 -1.51
N ALA A 152 -24.29 -11.83 -1.33
CA ALA A 152 -23.28 -12.81 -0.91
C ALA A 152 -22.47 -13.38 -2.09
N THR A 153 -23.07 -13.47 -3.27
CA THR A 153 -22.45 -14.05 -4.48
C THR A 153 -21.83 -13.01 -5.41
N SER A 154 -22.39 -11.80 -5.45
CA SER A 154 -21.99 -10.69 -6.32
C SER A 154 -22.11 -9.35 -5.56
N PRO A 155 -21.19 -9.09 -4.61
CA PRO A 155 -21.22 -7.86 -3.80
C PRO A 155 -21.05 -6.62 -4.68
N ALA A 156 -21.87 -5.61 -4.46
CA ALA A 156 -21.88 -4.36 -5.23
C ALA A 156 -20.79 -3.37 -4.79
N ASP A 157 -20.38 -3.44 -3.53
CA ASP A 157 -19.41 -2.54 -2.91
C ASP A 157 -18.48 -3.26 -1.93
N PHE A 158 -17.53 -2.53 -1.33
CA PHE A 158 -16.54 -3.11 -0.43
C PHE A 158 -17.15 -3.58 0.90
N GLU A 159 -18.20 -2.94 1.40
CA GLU A 159 -18.86 -3.41 2.61
C GLU A 159 -19.58 -4.74 2.36
N GLU A 160 -20.36 -4.84 1.27
CA GLU A 160 -20.98 -6.10 0.87
C GLU A 160 -19.93 -7.18 0.62
N TYR A 161 -18.78 -6.85 0.03
CA TYR A 161 -17.68 -7.79 -0.14
C TYR A 161 -17.16 -8.29 1.22
N ALA A 162 -16.93 -7.40 2.19
CA ALA A 162 -16.48 -7.80 3.52
C ALA A 162 -17.52 -8.67 4.24
N ARG A 163 -18.81 -8.31 4.14
CA ARG A 163 -19.93 -9.08 4.70
C ARG A 163 -20.03 -10.46 4.06
N ALA A 164 -19.96 -10.55 2.74
CA ALA A 164 -20.05 -11.79 1.99
C ALA A 164 -18.89 -12.75 2.30
N ARG A 165 -17.67 -12.22 2.50
CA ARG A 165 -16.46 -13.02 2.73
C ARG A 165 -16.27 -13.41 4.19
N PHE A 166 -16.56 -12.50 5.12
CA PHE A 166 -16.16 -12.61 6.52
C PHE A 166 -17.33 -12.52 7.51
N GLY A 167 -18.55 -12.25 7.04
CA GLY A 167 -19.71 -12.04 7.91
C GLY A 167 -19.88 -10.58 8.34
N ALA A 168 -21.10 -10.24 8.74
CA ALA A 168 -21.47 -8.89 9.16
C ALA A 168 -20.72 -8.42 10.42
N GLY A 169 -20.38 -9.32 11.34
CA GLY A 169 -19.64 -9.00 12.56
C GLY A 169 -18.23 -8.49 12.24
N ILE A 170 -17.44 -9.25 11.47
CA ILE A 170 -16.09 -8.81 11.05
C ILE A 170 -16.17 -7.52 10.22
N ALA A 171 -17.15 -7.40 9.33
CA ALA A 171 -17.36 -6.19 8.56
C ALA A 171 -17.59 -4.97 9.47
N ARG A 172 -18.48 -5.11 10.46
CA ARG A 172 -18.84 -4.04 11.41
C ARG A 172 -17.70 -3.66 12.35
N HIS A 173 -17.01 -4.65 12.92
CA HIS A 173 -16.01 -4.44 13.97
C HIS A 173 -14.64 -4.01 13.45
N PHE A 174 -14.35 -4.27 12.17
CA PHE A 174 -13.06 -3.91 11.57
C PHE A 174 -13.20 -3.18 10.25
N PHE A 175 -13.76 -3.80 9.21
CA PHE A 175 -13.68 -3.24 7.86
C PHE A 175 -14.37 -1.88 7.73
N VAL A 176 -15.57 -1.70 8.30
CA VAL A 176 -16.29 -0.43 8.24
C VAL A 176 -15.55 0.70 8.97
N PRO A 177 -15.24 0.62 10.28
CA PRO A 177 -14.56 1.70 10.98
C PRO A 177 -13.14 1.95 10.45
N TYR A 178 -12.38 0.90 10.12
CA TYR A 178 -11.03 1.04 9.59
C TYR A 178 -11.03 1.78 8.25
N ASN A 179 -11.92 1.40 7.32
CA ASN A 179 -11.96 2.03 6.01
C ASN A 179 -12.58 3.42 6.02
N ARG A 180 -13.52 3.71 6.93
CA ARG A 180 -13.94 5.11 7.16
C ARG A 180 -12.78 5.99 7.61
N LYS A 181 -11.93 5.48 8.51
CA LYS A 181 -10.73 6.20 8.98
C LYS A 181 -9.69 6.35 7.86
N LEU A 182 -9.48 5.31 7.06
CA LEU A 182 -8.47 5.30 6.00
C LEU A 182 -8.86 6.15 4.79
N TRP A 183 -10.10 6.02 4.32
CA TRP A 183 -10.58 6.65 3.08
C TRP A 183 -11.37 7.94 3.30
N GLY A 184 -11.70 8.28 4.55
CA GLY A 184 -12.57 9.42 4.86
C GLY A 184 -14.02 9.24 4.40
N MET A 185 -14.41 8.04 3.95
CA MET A 185 -15.75 7.74 3.44
C MET A 185 -16.21 6.32 3.77
N HIS A 186 -17.50 6.07 3.64
CA HIS A 186 -18.07 4.74 3.89
C HIS A 186 -17.60 3.73 2.84
N PRO A 187 -17.24 2.49 3.21
CA PRO A 187 -16.85 1.46 2.23
C PRO A 187 -17.95 1.05 1.24
N ASN A 188 -19.20 1.45 1.46
CA ASN A 188 -20.28 1.21 0.48
C ASN A 188 -20.15 2.13 -0.75
N ALA A 189 -19.30 3.15 -0.69
CA ALA A 189 -18.95 4.01 -1.80
C ALA A 189 -17.69 3.53 -2.56
N LEU A 190 -17.10 2.40 -2.16
CA LEU A 190 -15.88 1.85 -2.75
C LEU A 190 -16.20 0.58 -3.54
N ALA A 191 -15.68 0.50 -4.78
CA ALA A 191 -15.83 -0.69 -5.60
C ALA A 191 -15.09 -1.90 -4.99
N PRO A 192 -15.59 -3.13 -5.11
CA PRO A 192 -14.96 -4.31 -4.48
C PRO A 192 -13.77 -4.87 -5.27
N ALA A 193 -13.60 -4.50 -6.55
CA ALA A 193 -12.68 -5.18 -7.47
C ALA A 193 -11.19 -5.08 -7.08
N TRP A 194 -10.76 -3.96 -6.50
CA TRP A 194 -9.35 -3.74 -6.12
C TRP A 194 -8.95 -4.46 -4.82
N VAL A 195 -9.93 -4.84 -4.01
CA VAL A 195 -9.75 -5.28 -2.62
C VAL A 195 -9.01 -6.61 -2.51
N ARG A 196 -9.29 -7.55 -3.41
CA ARG A 196 -8.74 -8.93 -3.37
C ARG A 196 -7.21 -8.99 -3.31
N ARG A 197 -6.52 -7.99 -3.88
CA ARG A 197 -5.05 -7.94 -3.87
C ARG A 197 -4.48 -7.59 -2.48
N PHE A 198 -5.27 -6.92 -1.64
CA PHE A 198 -4.80 -6.30 -0.39
C PHE A 198 -5.43 -6.90 0.86
N VAL A 199 -6.62 -7.50 0.75
CA VAL A 199 -7.33 -8.13 1.87
C VAL A 199 -7.08 -9.64 1.86
N PRO A 200 -6.41 -10.20 2.88
CA PRO A 200 -6.26 -11.64 3.02
C PRO A 200 -7.62 -12.31 3.17
N GLU A 201 -7.86 -13.39 2.43
CA GLU A 201 -9.09 -14.18 2.53
C GLU A 201 -8.81 -15.52 3.24
N PRO A 202 -8.72 -15.55 4.59
CA PRO A 202 -8.66 -16.83 5.31
C PRO A 202 -9.92 -17.65 5.05
N ASP A 203 -9.77 -18.98 4.99
CA ASP A 203 -10.91 -19.88 4.94
C ASP A 203 -11.66 -19.93 6.30
N PRO A 204 -12.90 -20.43 6.35
CA PRO A 204 -13.65 -20.49 7.60
C PRO A 204 -12.95 -21.24 8.73
N GLY A 205 -12.19 -22.30 8.41
CA GLY A 205 -11.41 -23.05 9.39
C GLY A 205 -10.30 -22.20 10.01
N GLN A 206 -9.60 -21.41 9.20
CA GLN A 206 -8.60 -20.44 9.66
C GLN A 206 -9.22 -19.35 10.55
N ILE A 207 -10.40 -18.82 10.19
CA ILE A 207 -11.11 -17.83 11.01
C ILE A 207 -11.47 -18.41 12.39
N ILE A 208 -12.04 -19.62 12.41
CA ILE A 208 -12.41 -20.32 13.66
C ILE A 208 -11.16 -20.64 14.49
N ALA A 209 -10.11 -21.17 13.86
CA ALA A 209 -8.84 -21.45 14.50
C ALA A 209 -8.25 -20.19 15.17
N GLY A 210 -8.29 -19.06 14.45
CA GLY A 210 -7.86 -17.76 14.96
C GLY A 210 -8.71 -17.23 16.12
N ALA A 211 -10.00 -17.56 16.16
CA ALA A 211 -10.88 -17.20 17.27
C ALA A 211 -10.58 -17.96 18.56
N ILE A 212 -10.13 -19.23 18.45
CA ILE A 212 -9.76 -20.06 19.59
C ILE A 212 -8.26 -19.98 19.96
N GLY A 213 -7.51 -19.06 19.34
CA GLY A 213 -6.12 -18.77 19.70
C GLY A 213 -5.07 -19.61 18.97
N LEU A 214 -5.44 -20.37 17.94
CA LEU A 214 -4.47 -21.06 17.10
C LEU A 214 -3.75 -20.06 16.20
N LYS A 215 -2.41 -20.14 16.18
CA LYS A 215 -1.58 -19.26 15.36
C LYS A 215 -1.84 -19.48 13.87
N GLN A 216 -2.01 -18.39 13.15
CA GLN A 216 -2.16 -18.38 11.71
C GLN A 216 -0.80 -18.27 11.02
N THR A 217 -0.59 -19.01 9.94
CA THR A 217 0.60 -18.90 9.09
C THR A 217 0.18 -18.62 7.65
N GLY A 218 1.04 -17.94 6.88
CA GLY A 218 0.83 -17.71 5.45
C GLY A 218 -0.25 -16.67 5.08
N LEU A 219 -0.78 -15.91 6.03
CA LEU A 219 -1.80 -14.89 5.77
C LEU A 219 -1.17 -13.50 5.57
N GLY A 220 -1.38 -12.91 4.39
CA GLY A 220 -0.95 -11.56 4.07
C GLY A 220 0.11 -11.49 2.97
N TYR A 221 -0.08 -10.53 2.06
CA TYR A 221 0.93 -10.16 1.07
C TYR A 221 2.03 -9.31 1.77
N ASN A 222 3.30 -9.44 1.39
CA ASN A 222 4.47 -8.72 1.93
C ASN A 222 4.90 -8.98 3.39
N ALA A 223 5.61 -10.07 3.64
CA ALA A 223 6.31 -10.27 4.91
C ALA A 223 7.53 -9.34 5.08
N ARG A 224 8.12 -8.87 3.98
CA ARG A 224 9.33 -8.05 3.96
C ARG A 224 9.25 -6.91 2.96
N PHE A 225 10.01 -5.85 3.20
CA PHE A 225 10.17 -4.72 2.30
C PHE A 225 11.56 -4.12 2.44
N SER A 226 12.01 -3.41 1.41
CA SER A 226 13.24 -2.63 1.45
C SER A 226 12.92 -1.18 1.83
N TYR A 227 13.87 -0.52 2.47
CA TYR A 227 13.80 0.91 2.77
C TYR A 227 15.23 1.50 2.82
N PRO A 228 15.44 2.78 2.47
CA PRO A 228 16.74 3.44 2.61
C PRO A 228 17.21 3.45 4.07
N ARG A 229 18.50 3.20 4.34
CA ARG A 229 19.03 3.27 5.72
C ARG A 229 18.95 4.69 6.28
N ALA A 230 19.21 5.68 5.45
CA ALA A 230 19.22 7.09 5.79
C ALA A 230 18.48 7.92 4.72
N GLY A 231 18.23 9.20 5.01
CA GLY A 231 17.58 10.13 4.09
C GLY A 231 16.05 10.09 4.13
N GLY A 232 15.43 8.93 4.34
CA GLY A 232 13.97 8.74 4.19
C GLY A 232 13.63 8.27 2.77
N ILE A 233 12.36 8.30 2.37
CA ILE A 233 11.97 7.80 1.04
C ILE A 233 12.57 8.62 -0.12
N ASP A 234 12.86 9.90 0.11
CA ASP A 234 13.47 10.81 -0.87
C ASP A 234 14.99 10.65 -1.02
N ALA A 235 15.57 9.62 -0.41
CA ALA A 235 16.86 9.10 -0.83
C ALA A 235 16.79 8.45 -2.24
N LEU A 236 15.57 8.24 -2.77
CA LEU A 236 15.25 7.88 -4.15
C LEU A 236 15.02 9.13 -5.02
#